data_AF-A0AAV5CP20-F1
#
_entry.id   AF-A0AAV5CP20-F1
#
_cell.length_a   1.000
_cell.length_b   1.000
_cell.length_c   1.000
_cell.angle_alpha   90.00
_cell.angle_beta   90.00
_cell.angle_gamma   90.00
#
_symmetry.space_group_name_H-M   'P 1'
#
loop_
_entity.id
_entity.type
_entity.pdbx_description
1 polymer ?
#
loop_
_entity_poly.entity_id
_entity_poly.type
_entity_poly.pdbx_seq_one_letter_code
_entity_poly.pdbx_strand_id
1 'polypeptide(L)'
;MIVDSGQIVTRLQTTPYDALQAAFRKAMAAYPRLHNGDLDTCYNFTGYGNVTVPRIALTFAGGATVDLHVPHGILLKNCLAFEESGPDIGLGMIGNVNTRTLQVLYDVGRSQVGFRSDAC
;
A
#
# COMPACT_ATOMS: atom_id res chain seq x y z
N MET A 1 8.02 -10.59 -6.40
CA MET A 1 6.84 -9.73 -6.19
C MET A 1 5.71 -10.31 -7.03
N ILE A 2 4.53 -10.52 -6.46
CA ILE A 2 3.32 -10.98 -7.18
C ILE A 2 2.24 -9.90 -7.03
N VAL A 3 1.46 -9.64 -8.09
CA VAL A 3 0.21 -8.89 -7.97
C VAL A 3 -0.90 -9.90 -7.73
N ASP A 4 -1.52 -9.86 -6.55
CA ASP A 4 -2.48 -10.88 -6.10
C ASP A 4 -3.73 -10.22 -5.54
N SER A 5 -4.83 -10.26 -6.31
CA SER A 5 -6.13 -9.76 -5.89
C SER A 5 -6.80 -10.63 -4.81
N GLY A 6 -6.32 -11.85 -4.60
CA GLY A 6 -6.73 -12.73 -3.50
C GLY A 6 -6.17 -12.27 -2.15
N GLN A 7 -5.11 -11.45 -2.17
CA GLN A 7 -4.57 -10.84 -0.96
C GLN A 7 -5.20 -9.47 -0.71
N ILE A 8 -5.67 -9.24 0.53
CA ILE A 8 -6.39 -8.00 0.84
C ILE A 8 -5.44 -6.80 0.80
N VAL A 9 -4.31 -6.89 1.51
CA VAL A 9 -3.30 -5.84 1.65
C VAL A 9 -1.96 -6.26 1.07
N THR A 10 -1.10 -5.30 0.74
CA THR A 10 0.25 -5.57 0.25
C THR A 10 1.12 -6.13 1.36
N ARG A 11 1.89 -7.18 1.08
CA ARG A 11 2.87 -7.73 2.00
C ARG A 11 4.27 -7.48 1.47
N LEU A 12 5.10 -6.86 2.30
CA LEU A 12 6.49 -6.52 1.99
C LEU A 12 7.42 -7.28 2.94
N GLN A 13 8.62 -7.59 2.48
CA GLN A 13 9.63 -8.18 3.35
C GLN A 13 10.02 -7.23 4.48
N THR A 14 10.68 -7.75 5.52
CA THR A 14 11.03 -7.02 6.76
C THR A 14 11.63 -5.64 6.48
N THR A 15 12.73 -5.56 5.72
CA THR A 15 13.42 -4.29 5.48
C THR A 15 12.54 -3.23 4.77
N PRO A 16 11.91 -3.53 3.61
CA PRO A 16 11.05 -2.55 2.95
C PRO A 16 9.78 -2.21 3.74
N TYR A 17 9.19 -3.17 4.47
CA TYR A 17 8.04 -2.92 5.32
C TYR A 17 8.38 -1.95 6.46
N ASP A 18 9.47 -2.21 7.19
CA ASP A 18 9.88 -1.38 8.32
C ASP A 18 10.18 0.06 7.89
N ALA A 19 10.86 0.22 6.75
CA ALA A 19 11.14 1.54 6.18
C ALA A 19 9.86 2.30 5.81
N LEU A 20 8.91 1.63 5.14
CA LEU A 20 7.62 2.21 4.79
C LEU A 20 6.81 2.57 6.04
N GLN A 21 6.72 1.64 7.00
CA GLN A 21 5.96 1.81 8.23
C GLN A 21 6.50 2.98 9.07
N ALA A 22 7.83 3.09 9.20
CA ALA A 22 8.46 4.18 9.92
C ALA A 22 8.20 5.54 9.25
N ALA A 23 8.35 5.62 7.93
CA ALA A 23 8.09 6.84 7.17
C ALA A 23 6.60 7.25 7.25
N PHE A 24 5.68 6.30 7.11
CA PHE A 24 4.25 6.53 7.22
C PHE A 24 3.87 7.01 8.62
N ARG A 25 4.41 6.38 9.67
CA ARG A 25 4.17 6.77 11.07
C ARG A 25 4.64 8.19 11.35
N LYS A 26 5.81 8.57 10.82
CA LYS A 26 6.34 9.93 10.93
C LYS A 26 5.44 10.94 10.21
N ALA A 27 4.99 10.63 9.00
CA ALA A 27 4.12 11.52 8.22
C ALA A 27 2.73 11.71 8.86
N MET A 28 2.23 10.68 9.54
CA MET A 28 0.92 10.67 10.21
C MET A 28 0.99 11.04 11.70
N ALA A 29 2.10 11.62 12.18
CA ALA A 29 2.33 11.88 13.61
C ALA A 29 1.31 12.83 14.27
N ALA A 30 0.57 13.60 13.47
CA ALA A 30 -0.51 14.46 13.95
C ALA A 30 -1.75 13.68 14.43
N TYR A 31 -1.86 12.39 14.07
CA TYR A 31 -3.02 11.56 14.38
C TYR A 31 -2.68 10.51 15.45
N PRO A 32 -3.56 10.28 16.44
CA PRO A 32 -3.32 9.28 17.46
C PRO A 32 -3.34 7.87 16.87
N ARG A 33 -2.33 7.07 17.22
CA ARG A 33 -2.29 5.65 16.85
C ARG A 33 -3.31 4.84 17.65
N LEU A 34 -3.93 3.88 16.98
CA LEU A 34 -4.80 2.87 17.57
C LEU A 34 -4.03 1.55 17.67
N HIS A 35 -3.90 1.00 18.88
CA HIS A 35 -3.10 -0.20 19.14
C HIS A 35 -3.88 -1.51 18.96
N ASN A 36 -5.21 -1.47 19.00
CA ASN A 36 -6.10 -2.64 18.89
C ASN A 36 -6.89 -2.60 17.56
N GLY A 37 -6.21 -2.25 16.46
CA GLY A 37 -6.83 -2.17 15.14
C GLY A 37 -6.75 -3.48 14.36
N ASP A 38 -7.35 -3.49 13.17
CA ASP A 38 -7.34 -4.67 12.28
C ASP A 38 -5.95 -5.00 11.71
N LEU A 39 -5.02 -4.03 11.67
CA LEU A 39 -3.65 -4.15 11.16
C LEU A 39 -2.64 -3.45 12.10
N ASP A 40 -1.34 -3.66 11.90
CA ASP A 40 -0.28 -3.21 12.82
C ASP A 40 -0.15 -1.68 12.99
N THR A 41 -0.63 -0.91 12.02
CA THR A 41 -0.51 0.55 12.01
C THR A 41 -1.84 1.20 11.68
N CYS A 42 -2.64 1.42 12.73
CA CYS A 42 -3.95 2.05 12.66
C CYS A 42 -3.97 3.41 13.37
N TYR A 43 -4.93 4.26 12.99
CA TYR A 43 -5.12 5.59 13.55
C TYR A 43 -6.56 5.82 13.97
N ASN A 44 -6.74 6.60 15.04
CA ASN A 44 -8.02 7.12 15.44
C ASN A 44 -8.23 8.52 14.84
N PHE A 45 -9.10 8.60 13.83
CA PHE A 45 -9.45 9.87 13.18
C PHE A 45 -10.69 10.56 13.80
N THR A 46 -11.22 10.06 14.92
CA THR A 46 -12.38 10.66 15.58
C THR A 46 -12.08 12.11 15.97
N GLY A 47 -12.96 13.04 15.57
CA GLY A 47 -12.81 14.47 15.84
C GLY A 47 -11.93 15.23 14.85
N TYR A 48 -11.33 14.57 13.86
CA TYR A 48 -10.56 15.23 12.80
C TYR A 48 -11.46 15.48 11.58
N GLY A 49 -11.68 16.75 11.24
CA GLY A 49 -12.52 17.13 10.10
C GLY A 49 -11.89 16.87 8.72
N ASN A 50 -10.55 16.88 8.63
CA ASN A 50 -9.83 16.53 7.43
C ASN A 50 -8.56 15.74 7.79
N VAL A 51 -8.40 14.56 7.18
CA VAL A 51 -7.26 13.67 7.38
C VAL A 51 -6.37 13.73 6.14
N THR A 52 -5.14 14.20 6.30
CA THR A 52 -4.15 14.23 5.22
C THR A 52 -3.36 12.94 5.25
N VAL A 53 -3.66 12.03 4.33
CA VAL A 53 -2.93 10.77 4.16
C VAL A 53 -1.75 11.01 3.21
N PRO A 54 -0.52 10.59 3.55
CA PRO A 54 0.63 10.77 2.67
C PRO A 54 0.46 9.94 1.39
N ARG A 55 0.96 10.46 0.26
CA ARG A 55 1.04 9.69 -0.98
C ARG A 55 2.07 8.56 -0.85
N ILE A 56 1.76 7.42 -1.45
CA ILE A 56 2.66 6.28 -1.59
C ILE A 56 2.68 5.91 -3.07
N ALA A 57 3.88 5.66 -3.61
CA ALA A 57 4.06 5.24 -4.99
C ALA A 57 4.91 3.96 -5.05
N LEU A 58 4.59 3.09 -6.01
CA LEU A 58 5.35 1.89 -6.33
C LEU A 58 6.16 2.15 -7.59
N THR A 59 7.49 2.03 -7.50
CA THR A 59 8.39 2.17 -8.65
C THR A 59 8.97 0.82 -9.03
N PHE A 60 8.78 0.43 -10.29
CA PHE A 60 9.18 -0.85 -10.84
C PHE A 60 10.47 -0.74 -11.65
N ALA A 61 11.22 -1.84 -11.79
CA ALA A 61 12.51 -1.87 -12.48
C ALA A 61 12.47 -1.38 -13.94
N GLY A 62 11.29 -1.41 -14.59
CA GLY A 62 11.07 -0.85 -15.92
C GLY A 62 10.91 0.68 -15.97
N GLY A 63 11.07 1.38 -14.86
CA GLY A 63 10.92 2.84 -14.74
C GLY A 63 9.48 3.32 -14.57
N ALA A 64 8.50 2.42 -14.59
CA ALA A 64 7.11 2.77 -14.28
C ALA A 64 6.96 3.09 -12.79
N THR A 65 6.35 4.23 -12.50
CA THR A 65 5.94 4.62 -11.14
C THR A 65 4.43 4.73 -11.10
N VAL A 66 3.82 4.14 -10.08
CA VAL A 66 2.36 4.10 -9.90
C VAL A 66 2.02 4.70 -8.54
N ASP A 67 1.32 5.81 -8.54
CA ASP A 67 0.75 6.39 -7.32
C ASP A 67 -0.44 5.56 -6.86
N LEU A 68 -0.46 5.22 -5.57
CA LEU A 68 -1.60 4.58 -4.95
C LEU A 68 -2.68 5.63 -4.68
N HIS A 69 -3.94 5.26 -4.89
CA HIS A 69 -5.06 6.18 -4.69
C HIS A 69 -5.14 6.66 -3.24
N VAL A 70 -5.21 7.98 -3.04
CA VAL A 70 -5.36 8.58 -1.72
C VAL A 70 -6.86 8.79 -1.42
N PRO A 71 -7.40 8.30 -0.29
CA PRO A 71 -6.78 7.45 0.72
C PRO A 71 -6.97 5.94 0.45
N HIS A 72 -7.86 5.58 -0.47
CA HIS A 72 -8.44 4.21 -0.57
C HIS A 72 -7.50 3.10 -1.04
N GLY A 73 -6.36 3.45 -1.64
CA GLY A 73 -5.26 2.54 -1.99
C GLY A 73 -4.17 2.43 -0.91
N ILE A 74 -4.28 3.24 0.15
CA ILE A 74 -3.28 3.36 1.22
C ILE A 74 -3.85 2.90 2.56
N LEU A 75 -5.14 3.19 2.80
CA LEU A 75 -5.81 2.86 4.04
C LEU A 75 -6.91 1.81 3.85
N LEU A 76 -6.94 0.86 4.77
CA LEU A 76 -8.06 -0.05 5.00
C LEU A 76 -8.52 0.12 6.44
N LYS A 77 -9.78 0.51 6.67
CA LYS A 77 -10.34 0.74 8.02
C LYS A 77 -9.45 1.62 8.92
N ASN A 78 -8.95 2.73 8.37
CA ASN A 78 -8.02 3.67 9.05
C ASN A 78 -6.64 3.10 9.40
N CYS A 79 -6.27 1.97 8.81
CA CYS A 79 -4.97 1.34 8.98
C CYS A 79 -4.17 1.35 7.69
N LEU A 80 -2.84 1.46 7.80
CA LEU A 80 -1.93 1.30 6.67
C LEU A 80 -2.15 -0.08 6.03
N ALA A 81 -2.50 -0.11 4.75
CA ALA A 81 -2.80 -1.33 4.00
C ALA A 81 -1.51 -2.06 3.53
N PHE A 82 -0.57 -2.26 4.46
CA PHE A 82 0.67 -3.00 4.26
C PHE A 82 0.98 -3.84 5.51
N GLU A 83 1.54 -5.03 5.30
CA GLU A 83 2.02 -5.94 6.36
C GLU A 83 3.41 -6.49 6.05
N GLU A 84 4.09 -7.00 7.07
CA GLU A 84 5.33 -7.77 6.91
C GLU A 84 5.05 -9.17 6.36
N SER A 85 5.86 -9.65 5.42
CA SER A 85 5.82 -11.04 4.91
C SER A 85 6.93 -11.94 5.46
N GLY A 86 7.81 -11.41 6.32
CA GLY A 86 9.01 -12.08 6.80
C GLY A 86 10.28 -11.68 6.03
N PRO A 87 11.34 -12.51 6.02
CA PRO A 87 12.70 -12.09 5.68
C PRO A 87 12.84 -11.62 4.22
N ASP A 88 13.87 -10.83 3.96
CA ASP A 88 14.12 -10.17 2.66
C ASP A 88 14.30 -11.11 1.46
N ILE A 89 14.65 -12.37 1.70
CA ILE A 89 14.72 -13.42 0.66
C ILE A 89 13.34 -13.98 0.27
N GLY A 90 12.29 -13.60 1.01
CA GLY A 90 10.92 -14.04 0.81
C GLY A 90 10.21 -13.31 -0.33
N LEU A 91 8.96 -13.72 -0.56
CA LEU A 91 8.13 -13.19 -1.64
C LEU A 91 7.22 -12.05 -1.14
N GLY A 92 7.39 -10.85 -1.70
CA GLY A 92 6.42 -9.76 -1.55
C GLY A 92 5.19 -9.91 -2.47
N MET A 93 4.07 -9.37 -2.03
CA MET A 93 2.77 -9.42 -2.73
C MET A 93 2.11 -8.05 -2.74
N ILE A 94 1.59 -7.61 -3.89
CA ILE A 94 0.76 -6.40 -4.02
C ILE A 94 -0.71 -6.83 -3.93
N GLY A 95 -1.39 -6.36 -2.89
CA GLY A 95 -2.77 -6.74 -2.58
C GLY A 95 -3.84 -5.86 -3.24
N ASN A 96 -5.08 -6.33 -3.18
CA ASN A 96 -6.27 -5.72 -3.76
C ASN A 96 -6.49 -4.27 -3.32
N VAL A 97 -6.37 -3.96 -2.03
CA VAL A 97 -6.58 -2.58 -1.55
C VAL A 97 -5.65 -1.61 -2.27
N ASN A 98 -4.36 -1.96 -2.38
CA ASN A 98 -3.36 -1.10 -3.00
C ASN A 98 -3.51 -1.01 -4.53
N THR A 99 -4.26 -1.91 -5.17
CA THR A 99 -4.54 -1.83 -6.61
C THR A 99 -5.89 -1.22 -6.96
N ARG A 100 -6.68 -0.79 -5.96
CA ARG A 100 -7.94 -0.09 -6.22
C ARG A 100 -7.72 1.13 -7.10
N THR A 101 -8.68 1.38 -7.99
CA THR A 101 -8.68 2.45 -9.00
C THR A 101 -7.61 2.33 -10.10
N LEU A 102 -6.73 1.33 -10.01
CA LEU A 102 -5.76 1.02 -11.05
C LEU A 102 -6.36 0.03 -12.03
N GLN A 103 -6.30 0.34 -13.32
CA GLN A 103 -6.40 -0.68 -14.35
C GLN A 103 -5.05 -1.35 -14.51
N VAL A 104 -5.03 -2.68 -14.42
CA VAL A 104 -3.84 -3.52 -14.64
C VAL A 104 -3.97 -4.22 -15.99
N LEU A 105 -3.02 -3.97 -16.89
CA LEU A 105 -2.93 -4.64 -18.18
C LEU A 105 -1.87 -5.73 -18.11
N TYR A 106 -2.26 -6.97 -18.42
CA TYR A 106 -1.33 -8.09 -18.55
C TYR A 106 -1.05 -8.34 -20.04
N ASP A 107 0.07 -7.80 -20.55
CA ASP A 107 0.53 -8.05 -21.91
C ASP A 107 1.44 -9.29 -21.92
N VAL A 108 0.80 -10.45 -22.10
CA VAL A 108 1.49 -11.75 -22.16
C VAL A 108 2.41 -11.84 -23.40
N GLY A 109 2.06 -11.17 -24.49
CA GLY A 109 2.86 -11.21 -25.73
C GLY A 109 4.21 -10.49 -25.59
N ARG A 110 4.27 -9.46 -24.73
CA ARG A 110 5.50 -8.72 -24.43
C ARG A 110 6.12 -9.05 -23.07
N SER A 111 5.51 -9.96 -22.31
CA SER A 111 5.89 -10.26 -20.93
C SER A 111 5.92 -8.99 -20.05
N GLN A 112 4.92 -8.13 -20.21
CA GLN A 112 4.83 -6.83 -19.53
C GLN A 112 3.54 -6.70 -18.73
N VAL A 113 3.62 -5.95 -17.63
CA VAL A 113 2.46 -5.50 -16.86
C VAL A 113 2.40 -3.98 -16.93
N GLY A 114 1.25 -3.45 -17.34
CA GLY A 114 0.97 -2.02 -17.40
C GLY A 114 -0.01 -1.60 -16.31
N PHE A 115 0.13 -0.36 -15.85
CA PHE A 115 -0.76 0.24 -14.86
C PHE A 115 -1.30 1.57 -15.39
N ARG A 116 -2.60 1.82 -15.18
CA ARG A 116 -3.23 3.11 -15.46
C ARG A 116 -4.06 3.54 -14.26
N SER A 117 -3.75 4.70 -13.70
CA SER A 117 -4.48 5.28 -12.57
C SER A 117 -5.87 5.80 -12.98
N ASP A 118 -6.76 5.93 -11.99
CA ASP A 118 -8.11 6.52 -12.11
C ASP A 118 -8.96 5.92 -13.22
N ALA A 119 -8.89 4.59 -13.37
CA ALA A 119 -9.50 3.86 -14.47
C ALA A 119 -10.63 2.91 -14.05
N CYS A 120 -10.86 2.72 -12.75
CA CYS A 120 -11.82 1.79 -12.13
C CYS A 120 -12.40 2.38 -10.85
#